data_AF-A0A836B0C0-F1
#
_entry.id   AF-A0A836B0C0-F1
#
_cell.length_a   1.000
_cell.length_b   1.000
_cell.length_c   1.000
_cell.angle_alpha   90.00
_cell.angle_beta   90.00
_cell.angle_gamma   90.00
#
_symmetry.space_group_name_H-M   'P 1'
#
loop_
_entity.id
_entity.type
_entity.pdbx_description
1 polymer ?
#
loop_
_entity_poly.entity_id
_entity_poly.type
_entity_poly.pdbx_seq_one_letter_code
_entity_poly.pdbx_strand_id
1 'polypeptide(L)'
;MWANQGHAFITWDLMVPAGYNGPSLYYGGSRVLLHELFHHLGLLHPFGPGNDDDDAEGGSARSCSDDDYVSDTPGMLGSAYSSNFYSTAVAYCMERFWETYGGDWEATYARWSGGLGTPQADMNAWADSCPTKAGYDLLGNYMTYNTPVCFAALGHFTRGQAEMAHYVTAELNPIIYAWGQYYAAVSPSPPPQSPPPPEARIDPCNVTQRSCACKQSWDFYGDTYSSCSVLPGNEGLWCEVLDQTSCPDCAGNKNRTVPCVRKCSGTEWMCKKRGPRPPPPPPLPPSPPPTPPPPPPRAVPDKCKVTSNGCKCRNTWQYNGKYWSGCASPDGDKRLWCQVEPSCPDYGYDSYLFYCDRSLTLDSCRVQPVSISQTRSRADPPPAPPPPPANAISGSSSSQPPPPARKQPSSRLPPRPAVGVNTSRAPPRPRPPAQQPRPPAAQQPLPPRPAAQQPPPSPQNLRPPASQQPPANDRPPPRRRRLRQQESEQHGGRLSRQQQQQH
;
A
#
# COMPACT_ATOMS: atom_id res chain seq x y z
N MET A 1 24.50 -11.13 2.70
CA MET A 1 24.14 -12.06 3.80
C MET A 1 22.94 -12.84 3.35
N TRP A 2 23.03 -14.16 3.24
CA TRP A 2 21.93 -15.04 2.84
C TRP A 2 21.27 -15.61 4.10
N ALA A 3 19.97 -15.43 4.26
CA ALA A 3 19.20 -15.77 5.45
C ALA A 3 18.37 -17.02 5.20
N ASN A 4 18.92 -18.21 5.53
CA ASN A 4 18.20 -19.46 5.27
C ASN A 4 17.48 -20.07 6.48
N GLN A 5 17.72 -19.68 7.74
CA GLN A 5 17.00 -20.25 8.89
C GLN A 5 16.93 -19.26 10.06
N GLY A 6 15.83 -18.51 10.16
CA GLY A 6 15.50 -17.69 11.32
C GLY A 6 14.40 -16.68 11.01
N HIS A 7 13.35 -16.63 11.83
CA HIS A 7 12.40 -15.51 11.80
C HIS A 7 13.03 -14.37 12.61
N ALA A 8 13.24 -13.22 11.96
CA ALA A 8 13.63 -12.00 12.65
C ALA A 8 12.35 -11.24 13.04
N PHE A 9 12.10 -11.12 14.33
CA PHE A 9 11.11 -10.17 14.85
C PHE A 9 11.84 -8.85 15.11
N ILE A 10 11.55 -7.85 14.29
CA ILE A 10 11.98 -6.47 14.53
C ILE A 10 10.76 -5.74 15.07
N THR A 11 10.76 -5.38 16.35
CA THR A 11 9.77 -4.43 16.87
C THR A 11 10.25 -3.03 16.49
N TRP A 12 9.36 -2.25 15.88
CA TRP A 12 9.67 -0.98 15.21
C TRP A 12 10.26 0.08 16.16
N ASP A 13 10.05 -0.11 17.46
CA ASP A 13 10.50 0.74 18.56
C ASP A 13 12.04 0.77 18.73
N LEU A 14 12.77 -0.14 18.09
CA LEU A 14 14.23 -0.32 18.27
C LEU A 14 15.12 0.50 17.30
N MET A 15 14.57 1.30 16.37
CA MET A 15 15.38 2.13 15.46
C MET A 15 15.30 3.65 15.76
N VAL A 16 16.20 4.08 16.66
CA VAL A 16 16.97 5.34 16.80
C VAL A 16 16.27 6.73 16.69
N PRO A 17 16.53 7.69 17.61
CA PRO A 17 15.67 8.85 17.89
C PRO A 17 16.16 10.22 17.33
N ALA A 18 16.94 10.29 16.25
CA ALA A 18 17.42 11.58 15.76
C ALA A 18 17.41 11.69 14.23
N GLY A 19 16.56 12.58 13.70
CA GLY A 19 16.72 13.19 12.37
C GLY A 19 16.15 12.44 11.16
N TYR A 20 15.77 11.17 11.29
CA TYR A 20 15.15 10.37 10.20
C TYR A 20 13.76 9.78 10.55
N ASN A 21 13.25 10.00 11.77
CA ASN A 21 11.91 9.58 12.23
C ASN A 21 10.86 10.68 12.03
N GLY A 22 10.79 11.25 10.83
CA GLY A 22 9.58 11.95 10.41
C GLY A 22 8.48 10.92 10.12
N PRO A 23 7.18 11.26 10.31
CA PRO A 23 6.08 10.39 9.89
C PRO A 23 6.26 9.88 8.45
N SER A 24 6.83 10.72 7.57
CA SER A 24 7.17 10.40 6.17
C SER A 24 8.04 9.14 5.98
N LEU A 25 8.96 8.82 6.90
CA LEU A 25 9.83 7.63 6.81
C LEU A 25 9.25 6.43 7.58
N TYR A 26 8.57 6.70 8.70
CA TYR A 26 7.75 5.72 9.44
C TYR A 26 6.67 5.10 8.54
N TYR A 27 6.03 5.91 7.70
CA TYR A 27 5.03 5.47 6.72
C TYR A 27 5.64 4.81 5.48
N GLY A 28 6.92 5.08 5.18
CA GLY A 28 7.66 4.32 4.18
C GLY A 28 7.76 2.85 4.58
N GLY A 29 8.16 2.57 5.83
CA GLY A 29 8.33 1.20 6.34
C GLY A 29 7.03 0.41 6.42
N SER A 30 5.96 0.99 6.95
CA SER A 30 4.66 0.30 7.04
C SER A 30 4.02 0.05 5.68
N ARG A 31 4.15 0.99 4.73
CA ARG A 31 3.71 0.76 3.35
C ARG A 31 4.50 -0.35 2.68
N VAL A 32 5.84 -0.31 2.79
CA VAL A 32 6.70 -1.37 2.24
C VAL A 32 6.34 -2.70 2.88
N LEU A 33 6.19 -2.75 4.20
CA LEU A 33 5.75 -3.97 4.90
C LEU A 33 4.41 -4.47 4.37
N LEU A 34 3.42 -3.59 4.16
CA LEU A 34 2.13 -3.96 3.59
C LEU A 34 2.28 -4.52 2.17
N HIS A 35 3.08 -3.86 1.33
CA HIS A 35 3.38 -4.27 -0.04
C HIS A 35 4.06 -5.65 -0.08
N GLU A 36 5.15 -5.82 0.66
CA GLU A 36 5.88 -7.09 0.75
C GLU A 36 5.05 -8.19 1.40
N LEU A 37 4.22 -7.86 2.40
CA LEU A 37 3.29 -8.82 3.00
C LEU A 37 2.33 -9.34 1.93
N PHE A 38 1.78 -8.49 1.09
CA PHE A 38 0.84 -8.94 0.07
C PHE A 38 1.51 -9.68 -1.09
N HIS A 39 2.79 -9.42 -1.38
CA HIS A 39 3.59 -10.35 -2.18
C HIS A 39 3.69 -11.73 -1.54
N HIS A 40 3.93 -11.79 -0.22
CA HIS A 40 3.93 -13.07 0.51
C HIS A 40 2.56 -13.76 0.47
N LEU A 41 1.46 -13.00 0.40
CA LEU A 41 0.10 -13.53 0.20
C LEU A 41 -0.23 -13.80 -1.28
N GLY A 42 0.75 -13.75 -2.19
CA GLY A 42 0.60 -14.17 -3.58
C GLY A 42 0.12 -13.11 -4.55
N LEU A 43 0.11 -11.83 -4.17
CA LEU A 43 -0.10 -10.75 -5.13
C LEU A 43 1.18 -10.44 -5.90
N LEU A 44 1.01 -10.06 -7.15
CA LEU A 44 2.06 -9.52 -8.01
C LEU A 44 1.83 -8.01 -8.18
N HIS A 45 2.82 -7.31 -8.72
CA HIS A 45 2.58 -5.93 -9.16
C HIS A 45 1.59 -5.89 -10.32
N PRO A 46 0.72 -4.87 -10.44
CA PRO A 46 -0.23 -4.69 -11.55
C PRO A 46 0.42 -4.59 -12.94
N PHE A 47 1.73 -4.37 -12.99
CA PHE A 47 2.54 -4.35 -14.19
C PHE A 47 3.24 -5.69 -14.48
N GLY A 48 2.86 -6.76 -13.77
CA GLY A 48 3.33 -8.13 -13.95
C GLY A 48 4.70 -8.46 -13.34
N PRO A 49 5.05 -9.76 -13.25
CA PRO A 49 6.24 -10.26 -12.56
C PRO A 49 7.56 -10.09 -13.35
N GLY A 50 7.48 -9.75 -14.64
CA GLY A 50 8.66 -9.66 -15.52
C GLY A 50 9.57 -8.45 -15.27
N ASN A 51 9.29 -7.65 -14.24
CA ASN A 51 9.93 -6.37 -13.95
C ASN A 51 10.67 -6.32 -12.62
N ASP A 52 10.70 -7.45 -11.90
CA ASP A 52 11.43 -7.59 -10.63
C ASP A 52 12.90 -7.97 -10.82
N ASP A 53 13.33 -8.27 -12.06
CA ASP A 53 14.73 -8.54 -12.36
C ASP A 53 15.52 -7.23 -12.54
N ASP A 54 16.34 -6.92 -11.54
CA ASP A 54 17.31 -5.81 -11.46
C ASP A 54 18.32 -5.73 -12.64
N ASP A 55 18.32 -6.70 -13.56
CA ASP A 55 19.28 -6.83 -14.66
C ASP A 55 18.92 -6.04 -15.92
N ALA A 56 17.72 -5.45 -15.99
CA ALA A 56 17.41 -4.41 -16.97
C ALA A 56 17.48 -3.05 -16.27
N GLU A 57 18.38 -2.16 -16.72
CA GLU A 57 18.56 -0.77 -16.24
C GLU A 57 17.31 0.15 -16.35
N GLY A 58 16.10 -0.40 -16.43
CA GLY A 58 14.84 0.30 -16.24
C GLY A 58 13.69 -0.70 -16.10
N GLY A 59 13.30 -1.00 -14.85
CA GLY A 59 12.16 -1.84 -14.45
C GLY A 59 10.80 -1.31 -14.93
N SER A 60 10.61 -1.31 -16.25
CA SER A 60 9.36 -0.97 -16.93
C SER A 60 8.77 -2.26 -17.45
N ALA A 61 7.47 -2.48 -17.27
CA ALA A 61 6.77 -3.55 -17.99
C ALA A 61 7.10 -3.43 -19.46
N ARG A 62 7.51 -4.56 -20.03
CA ARG A 62 7.90 -4.62 -21.43
C ARG A 62 6.69 -4.51 -22.33
N SER A 63 5.49 -4.74 -21.79
CA SER A 63 4.27 -4.57 -22.55
C SER A 63 3.06 -4.31 -21.67
N CYS A 64 2.05 -3.70 -22.28
CA CYS A 64 0.71 -3.71 -21.72
C CYS A 64 0.09 -5.09 -21.62
N SER A 65 0.68 -6.16 -22.17
CA SER A 65 0.14 -7.52 -22.09
C SER A 65 0.48 -8.25 -20.79
N ASP A 66 1.41 -7.71 -20.01
CA ASP A 66 1.76 -8.22 -18.68
C ASP A 66 0.56 -8.02 -17.72
N ASP A 67 0.34 -8.98 -16.83
CA ASP A 67 -0.85 -9.10 -15.97
C ASP A 67 -0.41 -9.56 -14.57
N ASP A 68 -1.10 -9.09 -13.53
CA ASP A 68 -0.96 -9.54 -12.15
C ASP A 68 -1.87 -10.74 -11.82
N TYR A 69 -2.61 -11.22 -12.83
CA TYR A 69 -3.59 -12.30 -12.77
C TYR A 69 -4.82 -11.97 -11.91
N VAL A 70 -5.07 -10.69 -11.65
CA VAL A 70 -6.23 -10.23 -10.89
C VAL A 70 -7.14 -9.42 -11.81
N SER A 71 -8.30 -10.00 -12.13
CA SER A 71 -9.18 -9.49 -13.19
C SER A 71 -9.73 -8.06 -13.02
N ASP A 72 -9.72 -7.52 -11.81
CA ASP A 72 -10.18 -6.15 -11.51
C ASP A 72 -9.03 -5.15 -11.33
N THR A 73 -7.78 -5.57 -11.56
CA THR A 73 -6.63 -4.68 -11.70
C THR A 73 -6.36 -4.43 -13.19
N PRO A 74 -6.48 -3.18 -13.68
CA PRO A 74 -6.07 -2.87 -15.04
C PRO A 74 -4.58 -3.14 -15.26
N GLY A 75 -4.24 -3.71 -16.42
CA GLY A 75 -2.84 -3.90 -16.81
C GLY A 75 -2.14 -2.56 -17.06
N MET A 76 -0.92 -2.42 -16.55
CA MET A 76 -0.10 -1.22 -16.64
C MET A 76 1.22 -1.51 -17.37
N LEU A 77 1.81 -0.49 -18.00
CA LEU A 77 3.12 -0.59 -18.65
C LEU A 77 4.29 -0.56 -17.64
N GLY A 78 4.03 -0.32 -16.36
CA GLY A 78 5.08 -0.24 -15.35
C GLY A 78 4.60 0.42 -14.09
N SER A 79 5.53 0.74 -13.21
CA SER A 79 5.19 1.50 -12.01
C SER A 79 4.71 2.91 -12.34
N ALA A 80 3.81 3.45 -11.52
CA ALA A 80 3.44 4.86 -11.63
C ALA A 80 4.66 5.79 -11.49
N TYR A 81 5.67 5.38 -10.71
CA TYR A 81 6.94 6.08 -10.55
C TYR A 81 7.76 6.23 -11.86
N SER A 82 7.74 5.21 -12.72
CA SER A 82 8.47 5.21 -13.99
C SER A 82 7.64 5.73 -15.18
N SER A 83 6.38 6.11 -14.95
CA SER A 83 5.49 6.64 -15.98
C SER A 83 5.85 8.06 -16.43
N ASN A 84 5.45 8.43 -17.65
CA ASN A 84 5.60 9.79 -18.16
C ASN A 84 4.68 10.82 -17.46
N PHE A 85 3.68 10.35 -16.71
CA PHE A 85 2.73 11.18 -15.96
C PHE A 85 3.05 11.23 -14.46
N TYR A 86 4.18 10.68 -14.01
CA TYR A 86 4.53 10.59 -12.59
C TYR A 86 4.41 11.93 -11.84
N SER A 87 4.95 13.02 -12.41
CA SER A 87 4.87 14.35 -11.79
C SER A 87 3.42 14.85 -11.66
N THR A 88 2.56 14.56 -12.65
CA THR A 88 1.12 14.84 -12.62
C THR A 88 0.42 14.00 -11.56
N ALA A 89 0.77 12.72 -11.42
CA ALA A 89 0.26 11.84 -10.37
C ALA A 89 0.60 12.36 -8.97
N VAL A 90 1.84 12.77 -8.72
CA VAL A 90 2.23 13.34 -7.42
C VAL A 90 1.42 14.61 -7.12
N ALA A 91 1.29 15.52 -8.08
CA ALA A 91 0.51 16.75 -7.90
C ALA A 91 -0.97 16.45 -7.61
N TYR A 92 -1.56 15.52 -8.37
CA TYR A 92 -2.94 15.07 -8.18
C TYR A 92 -3.15 14.46 -6.79
N CYS A 93 -2.28 13.54 -6.37
CA CYS A 93 -2.37 12.90 -5.06
C CYS A 93 -2.18 13.89 -3.91
N MET A 94 -1.27 14.86 -4.04
CA MET A 94 -1.13 15.95 -3.07
C MET A 94 -2.42 16.75 -2.97
N GLU A 95 -3.00 17.17 -4.10
CA GLU A 95 -4.27 17.89 -4.12
C GLU A 95 -5.37 17.09 -3.43
N ARG A 96 -5.53 15.80 -3.76
CA ARG A 96 -6.52 14.92 -3.13
C ARG A 96 -6.30 14.71 -1.65
N PHE A 97 -5.06 14.55 -1.21
CA PHE A 97 -4.73 14.42 0.22
C PHE A 97 -5.16 15.67 1.01
N TRP A 98 -4.85 16.85 0.49
CA TRP A 98 -5.22 18.11 1.13
C TRP A 98 -6.70 18.46 0.98
N GLU A 99 -7.34 18.11 -0.13
CA GLU A 99 -8.76 18.36 -0.39
C GLU A 99 -9.64 17.45 0.47
N THR A 100 -9.34 16.15 0.50
CA THR A 100 -10.19 15.15 1.16
C THR A 100 -9.95 15.10 2.67
N TYR A 101 -8.69 15.21 3.09
CA TYR A 101 -8.31 15.01 4.49
C TYR A 101 -7.75 16.27 5.15
N GLY A 102 -7.62 17.39 4.44
CA GLY A 102 -7.01 18.60 5.01
C GLY A 102 -5.56 18.40 5.45
N GLY A 103 -4.87 17.39 4.88
CA GLY A 103 -3.55 16.96 5.33
C GLY A 103 -3.54 16.10 6.60
N ASP A 104 -4.71 15.61 7.02
CA ASP A 104 -4.86 14.82 8.23
C ASP A 104 -4.53 13.34 8.02
N TRP A 105 -3.42 12.90 8.59
CA TRP A 105 -3.00 11.51 8.57
C TRP A 105 -3.90 10.60 9.41
N GLU A 106 -4.52 11.08 10.49
CA GLU A 106 -5.45 10.27 11.29
C GLU A 106 -6.73 9.94 10.51
N ALA A 107 -7.27 10.93 9.80
CA ALA A 107 -8.40 10.72 8.90
C ALA A 107 -8.04 9.75 7.76
N THR A 108 -6.78 9.80 7.30
CA THR A 108 -6.24 8.86 6.31
C THR A 108 -6.20 7.42 6.84
N TYR A 109 -5.69 7.20 8.06
CA TYR A 109 -5.66 5.87 8.69
C TYR A 109 -7.05 5.32 8.94
N ALA A 110 -7.97 6.17 9.43
CA ALA A 110 -9.36 5.78 9.65
C ALA A 110 -9.98 5.27 8.33
N ARG A 111 -9.74 5.96 7.20
CA ARG A 111 -10.19 5.48 5.89
C ARG A 111 -9.53 4.15 5.51
N TRP A 112 -8.21 4.06 5.58
CA TRP A 112 -7.48 2.86 5.14
C TRP A 112 -7.98 1.59 5.85
N SER A 113 -8.40 1.71 7.11
CA SER A 113 -8.94 0.58 7.89
C SER A 113 -10.24 -0.02 7.35
N GLY A 114 -11.00 0.73 6.54
CA GLY A 114 -12.30 0.30 6.02
C GLY A 114 -12.44 0.28 4.49
N GLY A 115 -11.41 0.72 3.76
CA GLY A 115 -11.44 0.83 2.31
C GLY A 115 -11.04 -0.46 1.59
N LEU A 116 -11.98 -1.10 0.89
CA LEU A 116 -11.71 -2.16 -0.08
C LEU A 116 -12.29 -1.79 -1.44
N GLY A 117 -11.54 -2.06 -2.51
CA GLY A 117 -11.89 -1.72 -3.88
C GLY A 117 -11.26 -0.41 -4.37
N THR A 118 -11.30 -0.20 -5.68
CA THR A 118 -10.74 0.99 -6.33
C THR A 118 -11.59 2.23 -6.04
N PRO A 119 -11.02 3.28 -5.41
CA PRO A 119 -11.73 4.54 -5.21
C PRO A 119 -12.06 5.20 -6.56
N GLN A 120 -13.22 5.83 -6.68
CA GLN A 120 -13.60 6.58 -7.89
C GLN A 120 -12.54 7.63 -8.27
N ALA A 121 -11.90 8.24 -7.27
CA ALA A 121 -10.84 9.23 -7.46
C ALA A 121 -9.55 8.65 -8.04
N ASP A 122 -9.38 7.34 -8.06
CA ASP A 122 -8.24 6.67 -8.71
C ASP A 122 -8.59 6.18 -10.13
N MET A 123 -9.84 6.39 -10.57
CA MET A 123 -10.33 6.00 -11.89
C MET A 123 -10.05 7.05 -12.97
N ASN A 124 -8.77 7.36 -13.17
CA ASN A 124 -8.33 8.50 -13.95
C ASN A 124 -7.86 8.09 -15.36
N ALA A 125 -8.67 8.35 -16.39
CA ALA A 125 -8.30 8.06 -17.79
C ALA A 125 -7.05 8.82 -18.29
N TRP A 126 -6.61 9.88 -17.59
CA TRP A 126 -5.37 10.59 -17.94
C TRP A 126 -4.12 9.85 -17.45
N ALA A 127 -4.26 8.99 -16.44
CA ALA A 127 -3.22 8.11 -15.92
C ALA A 127 -3.44 6.72 -16.53
N ASP A 128 -3.18 6.57 -17.82
CA ASP A 128 -3.34 5.30 -18.53
C ASP A 128 -2.09 5.06 -19.37
N SER A 129 -1.19 4.22 -18.86
CA SER A 129 0.02 3.82 -19.57
C SER A 129 -0.27 2.79 -20.67
N CYS A 130 -1.49 2.23 -20.70
CA CYS A 130 -1.93 1.18 -21.60
C CYS A 130 -3.24 1.51 -22.32
N PRO A 131 -3.28 2.59 -23.13
CA PRO A 131 -4.51 3.12 -23.74
C PRO A 131 -5.21 2.21 -24.75
N THR A 132 -4.56 1.10 -25.12
CA THR A 132 -5.15 0.07 -26.00
C THR A 132 -5.90 -1.02 -25.22
N LYS A 133 -5.76 -1.06 -23.90
CA LYS A 133 -6.51 -1.92 -22.99
C LYS A 133 -7.56 -1.08 -22.26
N ALA A 134 -8.62 -1.74 -21.77
CA ALA A 134 -9.60 -1.07 -20.94
C ALA A 134 -9.03 -0.87 -19.54
N GLY A 135 -9.15 0.35 -19.00
CA GLY A 135 -8.79 0.66 -17.63
C GLY A 135 -8.01 1.96 -17.48
N TYR A 136 -7.22 2.04 -16.42
CA TYR A 136 -6.34 3.15 -16.04
C TYR A 136 -5.35 2.64 -15.00
N ASP A 137 -4.22 3.32 -14.86
CA ASP A 137 -3.22 3.05 -13.84
C ASP A 137 -3.77 3.48 -12.47
N LEU A 138 -4.02 2.50 -11.60
CA LEU A 138 -4.32 2.62 -10.17
C LEU A 138 -3.16 3.25 -9.38
N LEU A 139 -3.12 4.58 -9.26
CA LEU A 139 -2.04 5.33 -8.63
C LEU A 139 -1.89 5.02 -7.14
N GLY A 140 -2.98 4.68 -6.47
CA GLY A 140 -3.05 4.34 -5.05
C GLY A 140 -3.04 2.85 -4.74
N ASN A 141 -2.94 1.96 -5.74
CA ASN A 141 -2.93 0.52 -5.47
C ASN A 141 -1.67 0.15 -4.69
N TYR A 142 -1.80 -0.52 -3.54
CA TYR A 142 -0.63 -0.85 -2.71
C TYR A 142 0.39 -1.76 -3.41
N MET A 143 0.01 -2.45 -4.48
CA MET A 143 0.90 -3.28 -5.30
C MET A 143 1.58 -2.51 -6.44
N THR A 144 1.36 -1.20 -6.63
CA THR A 144 2.18 -0.39 -7.56
C THR A 144 3.30 0.35 -6.83
N TYR A 145 4.32 0.80 -7.55
CA TYR A 145 5.28 1.77 -7.00
C TYR A 145 4.85 3.20 -7.33
N ASN A 146 4.57 3.96 -6.27
CA ASN A 146 4.24 5.37 -6.36
C ASN A 146 4.77 6.12 -5.13
N THR A 147 4.44 7.42 -5.03
CA THR A 147 4.78 8.24 -3.87
C THR A 147 3.93 7.91 -2.64
N PRO A 148 4.48 8.07 -1.42
CA PRO A 148 3.72 7.95 -0.17
C PRO A 148 2.40 8.73 -0.15
N VAL A 149 2.37 9.92 -0.76
CA VAL A 149 1.14 10.75 -0.77
C VAL A 149 0.04 10.15 -1.65
N CYS A 150 0.36 9.42 -2.71
CA CYS A 150 -0.66 8.70 -3.49
C CYS A 150 -1.31 7.59 -2.69
N PHE A 151 -0.55 6.87 -1.86
CA PHE A 151 -1.14 5.90 -0.94
C PHE A 151 -1.98 6.60 0.14
N ALA A 152 -1.54 7.75 0.64
CA ALA A 152 -2.36 8.55 1.58
C ALA A 152 -3.70 8.94 0.96
N ALA A 153 -3.65 9.53 -0.23
CA ALA A 153 -4.83 10.02 -0.93
C ALA A 153 -5.77 8.89 -1.41
N LEU A 154 -5.19 7.86 -2.03
CA LEU A 154 -5.87 6.90 -2.90
C LEU A 154 -5.61 5.43 -2.51
N GLY A 155 -4.80 5.18 -1.46
CA GLY A 155 -4.38 3.86 -0.99
C GLY A 155 -5.50 2.82 -0.96
N HIS A 156 -5.35 1.71 -1.68
CA HIS A 156 -6.34 0.64 -1.71
C HIS A 156 -5.76 -0.69 -2.21
N PHE A 157 -6.46 -1.78 -1.91
CA PHE A 157 -6.43 -3.02 -2.70
C PHE A 157 -7.72 -3.12 -3.50
N THR A 158 -7.67 -3.75 -4.67
CA THR A 158 -8.90 -4.13 -5.37
C THR A 158 -9.59 -5.29 -4.62
N ARG A 159 -10.83 -5.58 -5.01
CA ARG A 159 -11.55 -6.71 -4.41
C ARG A 159 -10.91 -8.03 -4.84
N GLY A 160 -10.56 -8.15 -6.12
CA GLY A 160 -9.88 -9.32 -6.66
C GLY A 160 -8.53 -9.56 -5.99
N GLN A 161 -7.78 -8.51 -5.65
CA GLN A 161 -6.52 -8.62 -4.91
C GLN A 161 -6.75 -9.18 -3.50
N ALA A 162 -7.76 -8.72 -2.77
CA ALA A 162 -8.08 -9.28 -1.46
C ALA A 162 -8.56 -10.75 -1.57
N GLU A 163 -9.38 -11.08 -2.58
CA GLU A 163 -9.84 -12.45 -2.83
C GLU A 163 -8.67 -13.40 -3.17
N MET A 164 -7.73 -12.94 -4.01
CA MET A 164 -6.50 -13.67 -4.34
C MET A 164 -5.63 -13.89 -3.11
N ALA A 165 -5.39 -12.85 -2.31
CA ALA A 165 -4.62 -12.97 -1.07
C ALA A 165 -5.26 -13.96 -0.09
N HIS A 166 -6.59 -13.93 0.07
CA HIS A 166 -7.32 -14.91 0.87
C HIS A 166 -7.15 -16.34 0.33
N TYR A 167 -7.31 -16.53 -0.98
CA TYR A 167 -7.20 -17.84 -1.62
C TYR A 167 -5.79 -18.42 -1.45
N VAL A 168 -4.75 -17.67 -1.82
CA VAL A 168 -3.36 -18.14 -1.73
C VAL A 168 -2.99 -18.44 -0.28
N THR A 169 -3.39 -17.59 0.67
CA THR A 169 -3.08 -17.81 2.09
C THR A 169 -3.82 -19.05 2.63
N ALA A 170 -5.09 -19.25 2.27
CA ALA A 170 -5.85 -20.42 2.67
C ALA A 170 -5.24 -21.73 2.14
N GLU A 171 -4.69 -21.69 0.93
CA GLU A 171 -4.13 -22.85 0.26
C GLU A 171 -2.67 -23.15 0.67
N LEU A 172 -1.82 -22.14 0.75
CA LEU A 172 -0.39 -22.29 1.03
C LEU A 172 -0.07 -22.23 2.52
N ASN A 173 -0.87 -21.53 3.32
CA ASN A 173 -0.68 -21.40 4.76
C ASN A 173 -2.01 -21.44 5.54
N PRO A 174 -2.71 -22.59 5.52
CA PRO A 174 -4.04 -22.72 6.10
C PRO A 174 -4.08 -22.41 7.60
N ILE A 175 -2.96 -22.60 8.31
CA ILE A 175 -2.86 -22.26 9.74
C ILE A 175 -2.86 -20.74 9.92
N ILE A 176 -2.01 -20.00 9.19
CA ILE A 176 -2.00 -18.54 9.25
C ILE A 176 -3.36 -17.99 8.79
N TYR A 177 -3.94 -18.57 7.73
CA TYR A 177 -5.27 -18.16 7.27
C TYR A 177 -6.34 -18.36 8.35
N ALA A 178 -6.39 -19.53 9.00
CA ALA A 178 -7.34 -19.80 10.07
C ALA A 178 -7.16 -18.84 11.25
N TRP A 179 -5.93 -18.52 11.63
CA TRP A 179 -5.65 -17.49 12.62
C TRP A 179 -6.11 -16.10 12.17
N GLY A 180 -5.85 -15.73 10.92
CA GLY A 180 -6.33 -14.47 10.34
C GLY A 180 -7.86 -14.35 10.36
N GLN A 181 -8.56 -15.42 10.00
CA GLN A 181 -10.03 -15.50 10.08
C GLN A 181 -10.53 -15.43 11.52
N TYR A 182 -9.86 -16.13 12.45
CA TYR A 182 -10.19 -16.05 13.87
C TYR A 182 -10.05 -14.60 14.36
N TYR A 183 -8.90 -13.97 14.13
CA TYR A 183 -8.69 -12.57 14.51
C TYR A 183 -9.68 -11.64 13.84
N ALA A 184 -10.02 -11.81 12.56
CA ALA A 184 -11.04 -10.99 11.91
C ALA A 184 -12.43 -11.16 12.56
N ALA A 185 -12.79 -12.38 12.98
CA ALA A 185 -14.07 -12.68 13.61
C ALA A 185 -14.16 -12.25 15.08
N VAL A 186 -13.06 -12.32 15.83
CA VAL A 186 -13.02 -11.99 17.26
C VAL A 186 -12.43 -10.62 17.57
N SER A 187 -11.85 -9.94 16.57
CA SER A 187 -11.39 -8.57 16.76
C SER A 187 -12.58 -7.76 17.21
N PRO A 188 -12.50 -7.09 18.37
CA PRO A 188 -13.55 -6.17 18.76
C PRO A 188 -13.76 -5.24 17.58
N SER A 189 -15.02 -5.07 17.15
CA SER A 189 -15.36 -4.02 16.19
C SER A 189 -14.60 -2.78 16.66
N PRO A 190 -13.76 -2.15 15.81
CA PRO A 190 -12.94 -1.04 16.25
C PRO A 190 -13.87 -0.13 17.06
N PRO A 191 -13.57 0.11 18.35
CA PRO A 191 -14.50 0.79 19.23
C PRO A 191 -14.94 2.03 18.46
N PRO A 192 -16.26 2.26 18.28
CA PRO A 192 -16.75 3.35 17.43
C PRO A 192 -15.89 4.53 17.81
N GLN A 193 -15.03 4.97 16.89
CA GLN A 193 -13.93 5.86 17.27
C GLN A 193 -14.64 7.04 17.90
N SER A 194 -14.59 7.10 19.23
CA SER A 194 -14.99 8.30 19.93
C SER A 194 -14.00 9.27 19.34
N PRO A 195 -14.46 10.31 18.60
CA PRO A 195 -13.54 11.24 18.00
C PRO A 195 -12.56 11.59 19.11
N PRO A 196 -11.25 11.33 18.91
CA PRO A 196 -10.28 11.49 19.99
C PRO A 196 -10.62 12.83 20.65
N PRO A 197 -10.79 12.89 21.99
CA PRO A 197 -11.18 14.13 22.67
C PRO A 197 -10.25 15.17 22.09
N PRO A 198 -10.76 16.17 21.33
CA PRO A 198 -9.97 16.85 20.32
C PRO A 198 -8.68 17.25 21.00
N GLU A 199 -7.61 16.52 20.67
CA GLU A 199 -6.28 17.00 21.01
C GLU A 199 -6.32 18.41 20.47
N ALA A 200 -5.94 19.39 21.29
CA ALA A 200 -5.91 20.78 20.89
C ALA A 200 -4.86 20.88 19.79
N ARG A 201 -5.21 20.39 18.60
CA ARG A 201 -4.41 20.34 17.42
C ARG A 201 -4.31 21.81 17.10
N ILE A 202 -3.12 22.30 17.36
CA ILE A 202 -2.72 23.65 17.09
C ILE A 202 -2.83 23.78 15.57
N ASP A 203 -4.02 24.14 15.09
CA ASP A 203 -4.26 24.42 13.70
C ASP A 203 -3.35 25.61 13.37
N PRO A 204 -2.33 25.45 12.52
CA PRO A 204 -1.39 26.53 12.19
C PRO A 204 -2.10 27.76 11.60
N CYS A 205 -3.36 27.60 11.17
CA CYS A 205 -4.24 28.65 10.66
C CYS A 205 -5.11 29.31 11.74
N ASN A 206 -5.04 28.85 12.98
CA ASN A 206 -5.71 29.43 14.15
C ASN A 206 -4.72 29.79 15.27
N VAL A 207 -3.41 29.79 15.00
CA VAL A 207 -2.41 30.23 15.99
C VAL A 207 -1.34 31.15 15.42
N THR A 208 -0.79 31.98 16.31
CA THR A 208 0.40 32.80 16.03
C THR A 208 1.66 31.95 15.90
N GLN A 209 2.76 32.54 15.41
CA GLN A 209 4.10 31.91 15.37
C GLN A 209 4.62 31.45 16.74
N ARG A 210 4.04 31.96 17.83
CA ARG A 210 4.37 31.59 19.21
C ARG A 210 3.24 30.82 19.89
N SER A 211 2.42 30.15 19.09
CA SER A 211 1.36 29.26 19.56
C SER A 211 0.27 29.94 20.40
N CYS A 212 0.05 31.25 20.22
CA CYS A 212 -1.09 31.93 20.83
C CYS A 212 -2.35 31.69 19.98
N ALA A 213 -3.46 31.35 20.63
CA ALA A 213 -4.74 31.15 19.94
C ALA A 213 -5.22 32.44 19.26
N CYS A 214 -5.68 32.33 18.02
CA CYS A 214 -6.29 33.42 17.26
C CYS A 214 -7.80 33.49 17.53
N LYS A 215 -8.39 34.69 17.49
CA LYS A 215 -9.84 34.87 17.44
C LYS A 215 -10.41 34.29 16.15
N GLN A 216 -11.53 33.60 16.25
CA GLN A 216 -12.25 33.09 15.06
C GLN A 216 -12.85 34.21 14.21
N SER A 217 -13.20 35.36 14.82
CA SER A 217 -13.67 36.56 14.14
C SER A 217 -13.09 37.79 14.85
N TRP A 218 -12.57 38.75 14.09
CA TRP A 218 -11.97 39.97 14.62
C TRP A 218 -12.04 41.09 13.58
N ASP A 219 -12.12 42.34 14.04
CA ASP A 219 -12.21 43.51 13.16
C ASP A 219 -10.89 44.27 13.13
N PHE A 220 -10.49 44.73 11.94
CA PHE A 220 -9.29 45.53 11.75
C PHE A 220 -9.53 46.58 10.67
N TYR A 221 -9.52 47.87 11.09
CA TYR A 221 -9.85 49.01 10.23
C TYR A 221 -11.22 48.94 9.54
N GLY A 222 -12.21 48.32 10.18
CA GLY A 222 -13.60 48.26 9.69
C GLY A 222 -13.91 47.03 8.82
N ASP A 223 -12.90 46.22 8.48
CA ASP A 223 -13.10 44.91 7.85
C ASP A 223 -13.10 43.79 8.89
N THR A 224 -13.98 42.81 8.71
CA THR A 224 -14.03 41.60 9.55
C THR A 224 -13.17 40.49 8.95
N TYR A 225 -12.29 39.95 9.77
CA TYR A 225 -11.39 38.86 9.44
C TYR A 225 -11.70 37.64 10.31
N SER A 226 -11.32 36.46 9.82
CA SER A 226 -11.51 35.20 10.52
C SER A 226 -10.18 34.48 10.70
N SER A 227 -9.88 34.04 11.94
CA SER A 227 -8.66 33.32 12.28
C SER A 227 -7.41 34.00 11.72
N CYS A 228 -6.50 33.25 11.08
CA CYS A 228 -5.39 33.79 10.31
C CYS A 228 -5.84 34.29 8.93
N SER A 229 -5.60 35.58 8.64
CA SER A 229 -5.95 36.22 7.38
C SER A 229 -4.82 37.11 6.86
N VAL A 230 -4.79 37.31 5.54
CA VAL A 230 -3.97 38.35 4.92
C VAL A 230 -4.56 39.71 5.29
N LEU A 231 -3.71 40.61 5.79
CA LEU A 231 -4.05 42.01 6.06
C LEU A 231 -3.57 42.89 4.90
N PRO A 232 -4.29 43.98 4.55
CA PRO A 232 -3.84 44.93 3.56
C PRO A 232 -2.43 45.46 3.88
N GLY A 233 -1.53 45.43 2.89
CA GLY A 233 -0.17 45.95 3.02
C GLY A 233 0.81 45.11 3.86
N ASN A 234 0.42 43.92 4.31
CA ASN A 234 1.29 43.04 5.10
C ASN A 234 1.56 41.71 4.37
N GLU A 235 2.81 41.24 4.42
CA GLU A 235 3.17 39.93 3.89
C GLU A 235 2.88 38.82 4.92
N GLY A 236 2.06 37.85 4.51
CA GLY A 236 1.69 36.68 5.30
C GLY A 236 0.36 36.79 6.02
N LEU A 237 0.06 35.78 6.83
CA LEU A 237 -1.19 35.70 7.59
C LEU A 237 -1.01 36.30 8.99
N TRP A 238 -2.05 36.96 9.47
CA TRP A 238 -2.13 37.65 10.75
C TRP A 238 -3.46 37.33 11.43
N CYS A 239 -3.48 37.39 12.75
CA CYS A 239 -4.71 37.25 13.51
C CYS A 239 -4.69 38.14 14.74
N GLU A 240 -5.87 38.56 15.21
CA GLU A 240 -6.00 39.06 16.58
C GLU A 240 -5.97 37.89 17.56
N VAL A 241 -5.13 38.00 18.59
CA VAL A 241 -5.00 36.97 19.63
C VAL A 241 -6.27 36.89 20.47
N LEU A 242 -6.75 35.67 20.73
CA LEU A 242 -7.98 35.37 21.47
C LEU A 242 -7.94 35.89 22.91
N ASP A 243 -6.85 35.58 23.62
CA ASP A 243 -6.59 36.05 24.97
C ASP A 243 -5.22 36.74 25.04
N GLN A 244 -5.24 38.05 25.20
CA GLN A 244 -4.03 38.86 25.29
C GLN A 244 -3.22 38.58 26.57
N THR A 245 -3.86 38.03 27.61
CA THR A 245 -3.20 37.73 28.89
C THR A 245 -2.48 36.38 28.87
N SER A 246 -2.98 35.41 28.09
CA SER A 246 -2.32 34.11 27.93
C SER A 246 -1.15 34.13 26.94
N CYS A 247 -1.07 35.14 26.07
CA CYS A 247 -0.05 35.24 25.05
C CYS A 247 1.13 36.13 25.50
N PRO A 248 2.35 35.57 25.63
CA PRO A 248 3.53 36.33 26.09
C PRO A 248 3.84 37.55 25.22
N ASP A 249 3.57 37.45 23.90
CA ASP A 249 3.82 38.54 22.95
C ASP A 249 2.82 39.69 23.08
N CYS A 250 1.71 39.49 23.79
CA CYS A 250 0.68 40.50 24.04
C CYS A 250 0.77 41.11 25.44
N ALA A 251 1.56 40.52 26.34
CA ALA A 251 1.66 40.93 27.74
C ALA A 251 2.17 42.38 27.95
N GLY A 252 2.86 42.95 26.96
CA GLY A 252 3.31 44.35 26.98
C GLY A 252 2.21 45.38 26.70
N ASN A 253 1.07 44.96 26.16
CA ASN A 253 0.00 45.87 25.74
C ASN A 253 -0.91 46.21 26.93
N LYS A 254 -0.47 47.13 27.79
CA LYS A 254 -1.26 47.56 28.97
C LYS A 254 -2.58 48.23 28.58
N ASN A 255 -2.65 48.77 27.37
CA ASN A 255 -3.86 49.38 26.86
C ASN A 255 -4.72 48.33 26.12
N ARG A 256 -5.66 47.73 26.86
CA ARG A 256 -6.61 46.72 26.32
C ARG A 256 -7.48 47.22 25.16
N THR A 257 -7.46 48.52 24.86
CA THR A 257 -8.19 49.08 23.70
C THR A 257 -7.52 48.83 22.36
N VAL A 258 -6.22 48.47 22.34
CA VAL A 258 -5.52 48.17 21.08
C VAL A 258 -5.51 46.65 20.86
N PRO A 259 -6.09 46.14 19.76
CA PRO A 259 -6.09 44.71 19.47
C PRO A 259 -4.67 44.18 19.31
N CYS A 260 -4.37 43.04 19.96
CA CYS A 260 -3.06 42.39 19.81
C CYS A 260 -3.05 41.53 18.53
N VAL A 261 -2.62 42.13 17.43
CA VAL A 261 -2.51 41.43 16.13
C VAL A 261 -1.09 40.87 15.96
N ARG A 262 -0.98 39.59 15.61
CA ARG A 262 0.30 38.86 15.49
C ARG A 262 0.34 37.99 14.24
N LYS A 263 1.55 37.73 13.75
CA LYS A 263 1.79 36.88 12.58
C LYS A 263 1.48 35.42 12.90
N CYS A 264 0.79 34.76 12.00
CA CYS A 264 0.38 33.37 12.13
C CYS A 264 1.49 32.38 11.82
N SER A 265 1.35 31.16 12.36
CA SER A 265 2.26 30.04 12.08
C SER A 265 2.09 29.50 10.65
N GLY A 266 0.86 29.46 10.13
CA GLY A 266 0.55 28.96 8.81
C GLY A 266 0.90 29.92 7.67
N THR A 267 1.06 29.37 6.47
CA THR A 267 1.19 30.13 5.21
C THR A 267 -0.17 30.29 4.52
N GLU A 268 -0.30 31.25 3.61
CA GLU A 268 -1.53 31.43 2.82
C GLU A 268 -1.93 30.16 2.06
N TRP A 269 -0.93 29.40 1.57
CA TRP A 269 -1.14 28.11 0.92
C TRP A 269 -1.66 27.05 1.90
N MET A 270 -1.11 26.97 3.11
CA MET A 270 -1.56 26.01 4.13
C MET A 270 -2.99 26.29 4.59
N CYS A 271 -3.35 27.57 4.71
CA CYS A 271 -4.63 27.98 5.27
C CYS A 271 -5.74 28.17 4.23
N LYS A 272 -5.48 27.72 2.97
CA LYS A 272 -6.39 27.74 1.81
C LYS A 272 -7.62 28.62 2.02
N LYS A 273 -7.45 29.94 1.93
CA LYS A 273 -8.57 30.89 1.87
C LYS A 273 -9.27 30.86 0.50
N ARG A 274 -9.60 29.67 0.01
CA ARG A 274 -10.45 29.49 -1.18
C ARG A 274 -11.55 28.51 -0.88
N GLY A 275 -12.70 29.08 -0.56
CA GLY A 275 -14.01 28.42 -0.54
C GLY A 275 -14.49 28.01 0.87
N PRO A 276 -15.82 28.00 1.08
CA PRO A 276 -16.40 27.36 2.25
C PRO A 276 -15.86 25.93 2.38
N ARG A 277 -15.54 25.50 3.61
CA ARG A 277 -15.16 24.11 3.89
C ARG A 277 -16.15 23.19 3.15
N PRO A 278 -15.68 22.22 2.34
CA PRO A 278 -16.58 21.22 1.81
C PRO A 278 -17.32 20.59 3.00
N PRO A 279 -18.63 20.35 2.89
CA PRO A 279 -19.38 19.69 3.95
C PRO A 279 -18.66 18.41 4.33
N PRO A 280 -18.65 18.03 5.63
CA PRO A 280 -18.06 16.77 6.06
C PRO A 280 -18.56 15.66 5.14
N PRO A 281 -17.67 14.78 4.66
CA PRO A 281 -18.06 13.73 3.74
C PRO A 281 -19.26 13.00 4.34
N PRO A 282 -20.31 12.71 3.54
CA PRO A 282 -21.47 12.01 4.04
C PRO A 282 -21.02 10.73 4.77
N PRO A 283 -21.67 10.38 5.89
CA PRO A 283 -21.32 9.17 6.64
C PRO A 283 -21.25 8.01 5.65
N LEU A 284 -20.14 7.29 5.68
CA LEU A 284 -19.91 6.14 4.80
C LEU A 284 -21.14 5.23 4.88
N PRO A 285 -21.66 4.76 3.73
CA PRO A 285 -22.70 3.75 3.76
C PRO A 285 -22.22 2.58 4.63
N PRO A 286 -23.11 1.95 5.42
CA PRO A 286 -22.74 0.80 6.22
C PRO A 286 -22.02 -0.21 5.32
N SER A 287 -20.90 -0.76 5.82
CA SER A 287 -20.11 -1.74 5.09
C SER A 287 -21.04 -2.78 4.47
N PRO A 288 -20.91 -3.08 3.16
CA PRO A 288 -21.76 -4.08 2.55
C PRO A 288 -21.67 -5.37 3.37
N PRO A 289 -22.77 -6.12 3.53
CA PRO A 289 -22.75 -7.36 4.28
C PRO A 289 -21.61 -8.23 3.76
N PRO A 290 -20.86 -8.91 4.65
CA PRO A 290 -19.72 -9.73 4.26
C PRO A 290 -20.17 -10.64 3.13
N THR A 291 -19.44 -10.57 2.01
CA THR A 291 -19.72 -11.43 0.87
C THR A 291 -19.71 -12.87 1.37
N PRO A 292 -20.66 -13.72 0.92
CA PRO A 292 -20.65 -15.11 1.32
C PRO A 292 -19.25 -15.67 1.05
N PRO A 293 -18.69 -16.45 2.00
CA PRO A 293 -17.35 -16.97 1.87
C PRO A 293 -17.21 -17.64 0.50
N PRO A 294 -16.04 -17.51 -0.16
CA PRO A 294 -15.83 -18.14 -1.45
C PRO A 294 -16.26 -19.62 -1.37
N PRO A 295 -16.89 -20.16 -2.42
CA PRO A 295 -17.37 -21.54 -2.41
C PRO A 295 -16.23 -22.44 -1.94
N PRO A 296 -16.49 -23.38 -1.02
CA PRO A 296 -15.45 -24.19 -0.41
C PRO A 296 -14.59 -24.83 -1.51
N PRO A 297 -13.26 -24.87 -1.34
CA PRO A 297 -12.35 -25.45 -2.31
C PRO A 297 -12.90 -26.78 -2.81
N ARG A 298 -12.93 -26.97 -4.13
CA ARG A 298 -13.53 -28.15 -4.75
C ARG A 298 -12.86 -29.39 -4.13
N ALA A 299 -13.66 -30.28 -3.55
CA ALA A 299 -13.12 -31.44 -2.87
C ALA A 299 -12.38 -32.36 -3.87
N VAL A 300 -11.04 -32.32 -3.84
CA VAL A 300 -10.17 -33.24 -4.56
C VAL A 300 -10.24 -34.61 -3.86
N PRO A 301 -10.46 -35.73 -4.58
CA PRO A 301 -10.43 -37.06 -3.97
C PRO A 301 -9.08 -37.33 -3.30
N ASP A 302 -9.06 -38.02 -2.16
CA ASP A 302 -7.82 -38.20 -1.38
C ASP A 302 -6.73 -38.95 -2.14
N LYS A 303 -7.11 -39.87 -3.04
CA LYS A 303 -6.16 -40.56 -3.94
C LYS A 303 -5.42 -39.60 -4.87
N CYS A 304 -6.01 -38.44 -5.17
CA CYS A 304 -5.41 -37.39 -6.00
C CYS A 304 -4.61 -36.36 -5.17
N LYS A 305 -4.48 -36.55 -3.86
CA LYS A 305 -3.66 -35.72 -2.97
C LYS A 305 -2.34 -36.37 -2.60
N VAL A 306 -2.04 -37.54 -3.17
CA VAL A 306 -0.83 -38.30 -2.90
C VAL A 306 -0.18 -38.80 -4.20
N THR A 307 1.14 -38.82 -4.21
CA THR A 307 1.94 -39.34 -5.32
C THR A 307 2.00 -40.87 -5.27
N SER A 308 2.57 -41.51 -6.30
CA SER A 308 2.72 -42.98 -6.31
C SER A 308 3.64 -43.54 -5.21
N ASN A 309 4.55 -42.72 -4.68
CA ASN A 309 5.40 -43.07 -3.53
C ASN A 309 4.78 -42.65 -2.17
N GLY A 310 3.52 -42.19 -2.16
CA GLY A 310 2.80 -41.83 -0.95
C GLY A 310 3.13 -40.44 -0.37
N CYS A 311 3.87 -39.61 -1.11
CA CYS A 311 4.11 -38.23 -0.71
C CYS A 311 2.87 -37.38 -0.90
N LYS A 312 2.60 -36.50 0.05
CA LYS A 312 1.47 -35.59 0.00
C LYS A 312 1.72 -34.50 -1.06
N CYS A 313 0.82 -34.41 -2.04
CA CYS A 313 0.76 -33.31 -2.97
C CYS A 313 0.36 -32.04 -2.24
N ARG A 314 0.90 -30.89 -2.66
CA ARG A 314 0.39 -29.59 -2.23
C ARG A 314 -1.06 -29.44 -2.67
N ASN A 315 -1.86 -28.82 -1.80
CA ASN A 315 -3.26 -28.53 -2.10
C ASN A 315 -3.38 -27.61 -3.32
N THR A 316 -2.48 -26.62 -3.44
CA THR A 316 -2.34 -25.76 -4.61
C THR A 316 -0.86 -25.57 -4.95
N TRP A 317 -0.52 -25.55 -6.24
CA TRP A 317 0.82 -25.32 -6.76
C TRP A 317 0.77 -24.67 -8.15
N GLN A 318 1.84 -24.01 -8.57
CA GLN A 318 1.89 -23.27 -9.83
C GLN A 318 2.77 -23.98 -10.86
N TYR A 319 2.34 -23.96 -12.12
CA TYR A 319 3.16 -24.37 -13.26
C TYR A 319 2.76 -23.58 -14.51
N ASN A 320 3.75 -23.00 -15.20
CA ASN A 320 3.58 -22.13 -16.36
C ASN A 320 2.50 -21.04 -16.13
N GLY A 321 2.60 -20.33 -15.00
CA GLY A 321 1.69 -19.23 -14.65
C GLY A 321 0.27 -19.65 -14.23
N LYS A 322 -0.06 -20.95 -14.22
CA LYS A 322 -1.38 -21.47 -13.85
C LYS A 322 -1.32 -22.20 -12.52
N TYR A 323 -2.41 -22.11 -11.75
CA TYR A 323 -2.57 -22.82 -10.48
C TYR A 323 -3.26 -24.17 -10.69
N TRP A 324 -2.78 -25.18 -9.98
CA TRP A 324 -3.22 -26.56 -10.03
C TRP A 324 -3.36 -27.10 -8.61
N SER A 325 -4.20 -28.11 -8.42
CA SER A 325 -4.45 -28.71 -7.11
C SER A 325 -4.28 -30.21 -7.13
N GLY A 326 -3.55 -30.77 -6.17
CA GLY A 326 -3.28 -32.21 -6.12
C GLY A 326 -2.58 -32.73 -7.38
N CYS A 327 -2.90 -33.96 -7.78
CA CYS A 327 -2.43 -34.58 -9.02
C CYS A 327 -3.08 -33.94 -10.25
N ALA A 328 -2.26 -33.36 -11.13
CA ALA A 328 -2.69 -32.71 -12.36
C ALA A 328 -1.82 -33.12 -13.55
N SER A 329 -2.18 -32.71 -14.76
CA SER A 329 -1.33 -32.83 -15.96
C SER A 329 -1.30 -31.48 -16.67
N PRO A 330 -0.51 -30.52 -16.15
CA PRO A 330 -0.51 -29.17 -16.65
C PRO A 330 0.21 -29.01 -18.00
N ASP A 331 0.99 -30.01 -18.39
CA ASP A 331 1.75 -30.14 -19.64
C ASP A 331 1.14 -31.16 -20.61
N GLY A 332 0.03 -31.80 -20.25
CA GLY A 332 -0.63 -32.81 -21.07
C GLY A 332 0.00 -34.20 -21.02
N ASP A 333 0.91 -34.46 -20.07
CA ASP A 333 1.40 -35.82 -19.79
C ASP A 333 0.23 -36.79 -19.50
N LYS A 334 0.33 -38.02 -20.01
CA LYS A 334 -0.62 -39.10 -19.71
C LYS A 334 -0.62 -39.46 -18.23
N ARG A 335 0.50 -39.25 -17.54
CA ARG A 335 0.64 -39.51 -16.11
C ARG A 335 0.50 -38.21 -15.34
N LEU A 336 -0.48 -38.17 -14.44
CA LEU A 336 -0.63 -37.03 -13.54
C LEU A 336 0.59 -36.92 -12.63
N TRP A 337 0.90 -35.68 -12.23
CA TRP A 337 1.96 -35.34 -11.31
C TRP A 337 1.56 -34.14 -10.46
N CYS A 338 2.30 -33.89 -9.38
CA CYS A 338 2.04 -32.77 -8.50
C CYS A 338 3.34 -32.24 -7.89
N GLN A 339 3.30 -31.00 -7.41
CA GLN A 339 4.32 -30.52 -6.49
C GLN A 339 4.06 -31.12 -5.10
N VAL A 340 5.06 -31.74 -4.48
CA VAL A 340 4.92 -32.34 -3.14
C VAL A 340 5.24 -31.35 -2.02
N GLU A 341 4.74 -31.64 -0.82
CA GLU A 341 5.12 -30.91 0.38
C GLU A 341 6.60 -31.17 0.76
N PRO A 342 7.31 -30.19 1.38
CA PRO A 342 8.70 -30.38 1.84
C PRO A 342 8.90 -31.50 2.85
N SER A 343 7.82 -32.04 3.42
CA SER A 343 7.82 -33.18 4.33
C SER A 343 8.04 -34.53 3.63
N CYS A 344 7.97 -34.58 2.30
CA CYS A 344 8.26 -35.79 1.51
C CYS A 344 9.76 -36.17 1.65
N PRO A 345 10.11 -37.44 1.96
CA PRO A 345 11.50 -37.86 2.14
C PRO A 345 12.41 -37.60 0.93
N ASP A 346 11.83 -37.63 -0.27
CA ASP A 346 12.54 -37.44 -1.54
C ASP A 346 12.49 -35.97 -2.02
N TYR A 347 11.97 -35.05 -1.21
CA TYR A 347 11.88 -33.63 -1.57
C TYR A 347 13.28 -33.03 -1.74
N GLY A 348 13.53 -32.45 -2.91
CA GLY A 348 14.70 -31.64 -3.21
C GLY A 348 14.30 -30.37 -3.94
N TYR A 349 15.13 -29.32 -3.85
CA TYR A 349 14.90 -28.07 -4.59
C TYR A 349 14.85 -28.29 -6.12
N ASP A 350 15.55 -29.30 -6.63
CA ASP A 350 15.52 -29.71 -8.03
C ASP A 350 14.54 -30.85 -8.32
N SER A 351 13.93 -31.44 -7.27
CA SER A 351 13.07 -32.62 -7.35
C SER A 351 11.85 -32.46 -6.45
N TYR A 352 11.03 -31.44 -6.72
CA TYR A 352 9.77 -31.19 -6.00
C TYR A 352 8.53 -31.68 -6.76
N LEU A 353 8.70 -32.16 -8.00
CA LEU A 353 7.64 -32.68 -8.85
C LEU A 353 7.66 -34.21 -8.87
N PHE A 354 6.54 -34.83 -8.50
CA PHE A 354 6.42 -36.27 -8.41
C PHE A 354 5.20 -36.76 -9.16
N TYR A 355 5.36 -37.90 -9.83
CA TYR A 355 4.26 -38.54 -10.49
C TYR A 355 3.29 -39.19 -9.49
N CYS A 356 2.02 -39.09 -9.82
CA CYS A 356 0.94 -39.75 -9.12
C CYS A 356 0.76 -41.21 -9.58
N ASP A 357 -0.18 -41.90 -8.93
CA ASP A 357 -0.53 -43.27 -9.27
C ASP A 357 -1.00 -43.36 -10.74
N ARG A 358 -0.57 -44.42 -11.45
CA ARG A 358 -0.86 -44.59 -12.89
C ARG A 358 -2.33 -44.88 -13.18
N SER A 359 -3.10 -45.29 -12.18
CA SER A 359 -4.55 -45.52 -12.30
C SER A 359 -5.36 -44.24 -12.30
N LEU A 360 -4.77 -43.09 -11.92
CA LEU A 360 -5.44 -41.81 -11.90
C LEU A 360 -5.50 -41.20 -13.30
N THR A 361 -6.68 -40.69 -13.66
CA THR A 361 -6.95 -39.92 -14.88
C THR A 361 -7.36 -38.49 -14.53
N LEU A 362 -7.24 -37.58 -15.49
CA LEU A 362 -7.71 -36.18 -15.36
C LEU A 362 -9.17 -36.13 -14.86
N ASP A 363 -10.03 -36.98 -15.41
CA ASP A 363 -11.44 -37.08 -15.01
C ASP A 363 -11.61 -37.57 -13.57
N SER A 364 -10.84 -38.58 -13.16
CA SER A 364 -10.93 -39.14 -11.80
C SER A 364 -10.53 -38.14 -10.73
N CYS A 365 -9.56 -37.27 -11.03
CA CYS A 365 -9.08 -36.22 -10.13
C CYS A 365 -9.81 -34.89 -10.34
N ARG A 366 -10.74 -34.81 -11.30
CA ARG A 366 -11.50 -33.61 -11.68
C ARG A 366 -10.58 -32.41 -11.90
N VAL A 367 -9.41 -32.67 -12.49
CA VAL A 367 -8.36 -31.68 -12.67
C VAL A 367 -8.85 -30.65 -13.66
N GLN A 368 -8.99 -29.43 -13.19
CA GLN A 368 -9.12 -28.24 -14.02
C GLN A 368 -8.06 -27.27 -13.51
N PRO A 369 -7.45 -26.44 -14.39
CA PRO A 369 -6.69 -25.31 -13.90
C PRO A 369 -7.59 -24.53 -12.95
N VAL A 370 -7.07 -24.23 -11.76
CA VAL A 370 -7.83 -23.42 -10.81
C VAL A 370 -7.85 -22.01 -11.37
N SER A 371 -8.92 -21.69 -12.11
CA SER A 371 -9.21 -20.31 -12.46
C SER A 371 -9.64 -19.61 -11.17
N ILE A 372 -8.72 -18.84 -10.61
CA ILE A 372 -9.00 -17.85 -9.58
C ILE A 372 -9.86 -16.79 -10.29
N SER A 373 -11.18 -16.99 -10.27
CA SER A 373 -12.23 -16.21 -10.94
C SER A 373 -11.79 -15.23 -12.04
N GLN A 374 -11.69 -15.73 -13.28
CA GLN A 374 -12.07 -14.95 -14.47
C GLN A 374 -13.59 -14.99 -14.72
N THR A 375 -14.35 -15.70 -13.88
CA THR A 375 -15.80 -15.88 -14.01
C THR A 375 -16.61 -14.92 -13.14
N ARG A 376 -16.48 -13.62 -13.42
CA ARG A 376 -17.67 -12.91 -13.90
C ARG A 376 -17.53 -12.83 -15.42
N SER A 377 -17.96 -13.91 -16.07
CA SER A 377 -18.46 -13.83 -17.43
C SER A 377 -19.30 -12.56 -17.54
N ARG A 378 -19.04 -11.72 -18.56
CA ARG A 378 -19.89 -10.60 -18.99
C ARG A 378 -21.31 -10.79 -18.44
N ALA A 379 -21.65 -10.09 -17.37
CA ALA A 379 -23.05 -9.81 -17.16
C ALA A 379 -23.44 -9.03 -18.41
N ASP A 380 -24.45 -9.51 -19.13
CA ASP A 380 -25.09 -8.69 -20.15
C ASP A 380 -25.32 -7.30 -19.52
N PRO A 381 -25.05 -6.20 -20.26
CA PRO A 381 -25.30 -4.88 -19.73
C PRO A 381 -26.73 -4.85 -19.20
N PRO A 382 -26.97 -4.32 -17.99
CA PRO A 382 -28.32 -4.23 -17.44
C PRO A 382 -29.22 -3.59 -18.52
N PRO A 383 -30.44 -4.13 -18.74
CA PRO A 383 -31.34 -3.58 -19.74
C PRO A 383 -31.45 -2.07 -19.54
N ALA A 384 -31.28 -1.33 -20.64
CA ALA A 384 -31.33 0.12 -20.60
C ALA A 384 -32.59 0.57 -19.84
N PRO A 385 -32.47 1.55 -18.93
CA PRO A 385 -33.64 2.06 -18.23
C PRO A 385 -34.69 2.49 -19.27
N PRO A 386 -35.98 2.20 -19.03
CA PRO A 386 -37.03 2.60 -19.95
C PRO A 386 -36.95 4.11 -20.16
N PRO A 387 -37.16 4.60 -21.39
CA PRO A 387 -37.15 6.02 -21.66
C PRO A 387 -38.16 6.72 -20.74
N PRO A 388 -37.83 7.90 -20.21
CA PRO A 388 -38.77 8.65 -19.38
C PRO A 388 -40.07 8.88 -20.15
N PRO A 389 -41.23 8.83 -19.47
CA PRO A 389 -42.52 9.05 -20.11
C PRO A 389 -42.50 10.40 -20.83
N ALA A 390 -42.84 10.37 -22.12
CA ALA A 390 -42.96 11.57 -22.92
C ALA A 390 -44.03 12.47 -22.31
N ASN A 391 -43.59 13.52 -21.60
CA ASN A 391 -44.48 14.59 -21.18
C ASN A 391 -44.98 15.30 -22.43
N ALA A 392 -46.25 15.08 -22.74
CA ALA A 392 -47.02 15.86 -23.69
C ALA A 392 -47.07 17.31 -23.19
N ILE A 393 -46.24 18.17 -23.78
CA ILE A 393 -46.40 19.62 -23.67
C ILE A 393 -46.85 20.13 -25.03
N SER A 394 -48.09 20.60 -25.03
CA SER A 394 -48.76 21.32 -26.12
C SER A 394 -47.88 22.42 -26.70
N GLY A 395 -47.99 22.55 -28.02
CA GLY A 395 -47.15 23.41 -28.84
C GLY A 395 -47.30 24.91 -28.62
N SER A 396 -46.24 25.61 -29.00
CA SER A 396 -46.28 26.95 -29.57
C SER A 396 -45.08 27.07 -30.50
N SER A 397 -45.37 27.11 -31.80
CA SER A 397 -44.42 27.30 -32.88
C SER A 397 -43.88 28.74 -32.90
N SER A 398 -42.56 28.91 -32.78
CA SER A 398 -41.90 30.08 -33.38
C SER A 398 -40.58 29.65 -34.01
N SER A 399 -40.57 29.66 -35.34
CA SER A 399 -39.41 29.47 -36.21
C SER A 399 -38.40 30.61 -36.03
N GLN A 400 -37.20 30.29 -35.53
CA GLN A 400 -36.01 31.15 -35.63
C GLN A 400 -34.99 30.50 -36.58
N PRO A 401 -34.38 31.28 -37.51
CA PRO A 401 -33.35 30.77 -38.41
C PRO A 401 -32.00 30.58 -37.69
N PRO A 402 -31.12 29.71 -38.22
CA PRO A 402 -29.85 29.38 -37.58
C PRO A 402 -28.87 30.58 -37.58
N PRO A 403 -28.05 30.72 -36.52
CA PRO A 403 -27.04 31.77 -36.46
C PRO A 403 -25.88 31.48 -37.44
N PRO A 404 -25.24 32.54 -37.99
CA PRO A 404 -24.16 32.37 -38.96
C PRO A 404 -22.87 31.85 -38.31
N ALA A 405 -22.13 31.06 -39.09
CA ALA A 405 -20.85 30.45 -38.72
C ALA A 405 -19.83 31.49 -38.22
N ARG A 406 -19.33 31.27 -37.00
CA ARG A 406 -18.28 32.07 -36.38
C ARG A 406 -16.93 31.71 -37.00
N LYS A 407 -16.38 32.63 -37.81
CA LYS A 407 -15.01 32.55 -38.32
C LYS A 407 -14.01 32.60 -37.16
N GLN A 408 -13.10 31.63 -37.11
CA GLN A 408 -11.94 31.65 -36.22
C GLN A 408 -10.98 32.78 -36.63
N PRO A 409 -10.47 33.60 -35.68
CA PRO A 409 -9.40 34.53 -35.97
C PRO A 409 -8.04 33.81 -35.98
N SER A 410 -7.34 33.95 -37.10
CA SER A 410 -5.95 33.58 -37.31
C SER A 410 -5.04 34.32 -36.34
N SER A 411 -4.44 33.62 -35.37
CA SER A 411 -3.41 34.16 -34.48
C SER A 411 -2.07 34.28 -35.21
N ARG A 412 -1.77 35.46 -35.77
CA ARG A 412 -0.40 35.87 -36.10
C ARG A 412 0.32 36.27 -34.81
N LEU A 413 1.40 35.57 -34.49
CA LEU A 413 2.37 35.97 -33.47
C LEU A 413 3.17 37.20 -33.96
N PRO A 414 3.43 38.21 -33.10
CA PRO A 414 4.37 39.28 -33.43
C PRO A 414 5.83 38.79 -33.34
N PRO A 415 6.76 39.39 -34.11
CA PRO A 415 8.17 38.99 -34.11
C PRO A 415 8.87 39.38 -32.80
N ARG A 416 9.73 38.47 -32.33
CA ARG A 416 10.67 38.69 -31.21
C ARG A 416 11.65 39.83 -31.55
N PRO A 417 11.94 40.75 -30.61
CA PRO A 417 13.07 41.66 -30.75
C PRO A 417 14.39 40.90 -30.48
N ALA A 418 15.40 41.23 -31.29
CA ALA A 418 16.75 40.72 -31.18
C ALA A 418 17.40 41.18 -29.86
N VAL A 419 17.92 40.23 -29.08
CA VAL A 419 18.71 40.49 -27.87
C VAL A 419 20.15 40.76 -28.30
N GLY A 420 20.60 42.00 -28.11
CA GLY A 420 21.98 42.40 -28.27
C GLY A 420 22.87 41.76 -27.21
N VAL A 421 23.96 41.14 -27.67
CA VAL A 421 25.03 40.61 -26.83
C VAL A 421 25.81 41.80 -26.27
N ASN A 422 25.67 42.05 -24.97
CA ASN A 422 26.49 43.03 -24.25
C ASN A 422 27.40 42.28 -23.28
N THR A 423 28.67 42.13 -23.65
CA THR A 423 29.72 41.56 -22.82
C THR A 423 30.07 42.53 -21.69
N SER A 424 29.58 42.28 -20.48
CA SER A 424 30.02 42.99 -19.28
C SER A 424 30.68 42.02 -18.29
N ARG A 425 31.91 42.40 -17.96
CA ARG A 425 32.89 41.79 -17.04
C ARG A 425 32.25 41.40 -15.69
N ALA A 426 32.46 40.16 -15.27
CA ALA A 426 32.09 39.68 -13.95
C ALA A 426 32.96 40.33 -12.85
N PRO A 427 32.39 40.79 -11.72
CA PRO A 427 33.16 41.22 -10.55
C PRO A 427 33.72 40.00 -9.78
N PRO A 428 34.84 40.16 -9.05
CA PRO A 428 35.48 39.07 -8.32
C PRO A 428 34.62 38.59 -7.15
N ARG A 429 34.60 37.26 -6.95
CA ARG A 429 33.94 36.60 -5.82
C ARG A 429 34.55 37.05 -4.48
N PRO A 430 33.73 37.35 -3.45
CA PRO A 430 34.23 37.56 -2.11
C PRO A 430 34.77 36.25 -1.52
N ARG A 431 35.90 36.36 -0.79
CA ARG A 431 36.51 35.25 -0.04
C ARG A 431 35.58 34.80 1.09
N PRO A 432 35.55 33.50 1.41
CA PRO A 432 34.82 33.00 2.58
C PRO A 432 35.46 33.51 3.87
N PRO A 433 34.67 33.87 4.90
CA PRO A 433 35.20 34.29 6.19
C PRO A 433 35.89 33.12 6.91
N ALA A 434 36.97 33.45 7.61
CA ALA A 434 37.74 32.53 8.44
C ALA A 434 36.88 31.91 9.54
N GLN A 435 36.99 30.60 9.72
CA GLN A 435 36.33 29.86 10.79
C GLN A 435 36.87 30.34 12.15
N GLN A 436 35.98 30.82 13.01
CA GLN A 436 36.29 31.05 14.41
C GLN A 436 36.38 29.72 15.17
N PRO A 437 37.30 29.59 16.14
CA PRO A 437 37.42 28.39 16.96
C PRO A 437 36.19 28.21 17.86
N ARG A 438 35.68 26.97 17.93
CA ARG A 438 34.57 26.59 18.81
C ARG A 438 34.94 26.76 20.29
N PRO A 439 34.05 27.30 21.14
CA PRO A 439 34.23 27.27 22.58
C PRO A 439 34.08 25.82 23.12
N PRO A 440 34.73 25.50 24.25
CA PRO A 440 34.66 24.18 24.86
C PRO A 440 33.26 23.89 25.41
N ALA A 441 32.81 22.65 25.23
CA ALA A 441 31.50 22.18 25.67
C ALA A 441 31.39 22.20 27.21
N ALA A 442 30.44 22.98 27.72
CA ALA A 442 30.04 22.92 29.11
C ALA A 442 29.27 21.62 29.36
N GLN A 443 29.72 20.83 30.33
CA GLN A 443 29.02 19.64 30.81
C GLN A 443 27.73 20.07 31.52
N GLN A 444 26.58 19.68 30.97
CA GLN A 444 25.33 19.77 31.70
C GLN A 444 25.20 18.60 32.68
N PRO A 445 24.73 18.82 33.92
CA PRO A 445 24.49 17.75 34.87
C PRO A 445 23.35 16.84 34.40
N LEU A 446 23.58 15.53 34.52
CA LEU A 446 22.61 14.48 34.20
C LEU A 446 21.35 14.61 35.09
N PRO A 447 20.15 14.41 34.53
CA PRO A 447 18.93 14.36 35.33
C PRO A 447 18.91 13.14 36.27
N PRO A 448 18.23 13.23 37.42
CA PRO A 448 18.17 12.15 38.40
C PRO A 448 17.46 10.92 37.83
N ARG A 449 18.02 9.76 38.17
CA ARG A 449 17.53 8.43 37.80
C ARG A 449 16.12 8.20 38.38
N PRO A 450 15.11 7.81 37.57
CA PRO A 450 13.80 7.48 38.12
C PRO A 450 13.90 6.21 38.99
N ALA A 451 13.14 6.22 40.10
CA ALA A 451 13.07 5.14 41.06
C ALA A 451 12.61 3.83 40.40
N ALA A 452 13.26 2.73 40.78
CA ALA A 452 12.96 1.39 40.31
C ALA A 452 11.49 1.02 40.63
N GLN A 453 10.69 0.78 39.59
CA GLN A 453 9.37 0.18 39.73
C GLN A 453 9.55 -1.29 40.13
N GLN A 454 8.79 -1.71 41.15
CA GLN A 454 8.76 -3.10 41.59
C GLN A 454 8.22 -4.01 40.47
N PRO A 455 8.77 -5.23 40.32
CA PRO A 455 8.26 -6.19 39.35
C PRO A 455 6.85 -6.66 39.74
N PRO A 456 5.97 -6.93 38.76
CA PRO A 456 4.64 -7.45 39.02
C PRO A 456 4.70 -8.87 39.63
N PRO A 457 3.71 -9.26 40.46
CA PRO A 457 3.66 -10.58 41.07
C PRO A 457 3.48 -11.67 40.02
N SER A 458 4.20 -12.79 40.20
CA SER A 458 4.14 -13.96 39.34
C SER A 458 2.73 -14.57 39.27
N PRO A 459 2.28 -15.03 38.10
CA PRO A 459 0.98 -15.69 37.96
C PRO A 459 0.98 -17.03 38.70
N GLN A 460 -0.04 -17.22 39.55
CA GLN A 460 -0.28 -18.45 40.28
C GLN A 460 -0.64 -19.60 39.32
N ASN A 461 -0.04 -20.76 39.60
CA ASN A 461 -0.22 -22.04 38.92
C ASN A 461 -1.70 -22.43 38.76
N LEU A 462 -2.22 -22.36 37.53
CA LEU A 462 -3.41 -23.10 37.13
C LEU A 462 -2.99 -24.49 36.65
N ARG A 463 -3.27 -25.51 37.47
CA ARG A 463 -3.15 -26.93 37.10
C ARG A 463 -4.19 -27.26 36.01
N PRO A 464 -3.81 -27.92 34.91
CA PRO A 464 -4.79 -28.52 33.99
C PRO A 464 -5.41 -29.79 34.61
N PRO A 465 -6.67 -30.11 34.27
CA PRO A 465 -7.33 -31.34 34.72
C PRO A 465 -6.74 -32.57 34.05
N ALA A 466 -6.72 -33.67 34.80
CA ALA A 466 -6.15 -34.95 34.42
C ALA A 466 -6.88 -35.60 33.23
N SER A 467 -6.16 -35.82 32.13
CA SER A 467 -6.58 -36.63 31.00
C SER A 467 -6.27 -38.10 31.28
N GLN A 468 -7.27 -38.95 31.12
CA GLN A 468 -7.22 -40.40 31.31
C GLN A 468 -6.21 -41.06 30.34
N GLN A 469 -5.36 -41.94 30.88
CA GLN A 469 -4.47 -42.81 30.13
C GLN A 469 -5.25 -43.92 29.41
N PRO A 470 -4.93 -44.25 28.15
CA PRO A 470 -5.31 -45.52 27.54
C PRO A 470 -4.33 -46.64 27.95
N PRO A 471 -4.77 -47.91 27.95
CA PRO A 471 -4.00 -49.03 28.46
C PRO A 471 -2.83 -49.43 27.53
N ALA A 472 -1.74 -49.82 28.17
CA ALA A 472 -0.56 -50.41 27.57
C ALA A 472 -0.88 -51.78 26.92
N ASN A 473 -0.33 -52.03 25.74
CA ASN A 473 -0.01 -53.39 25.28
C ASN A 473 1.15 -53.40 24.27
N ASP A 474 2.01 -54.39 24.49
CA ASP A 474 2.90 -55.12 23.60
C ASP A 474 4.16 -54.47 22.98
N ARG A 475 5.29 -54.81 23.62
CA ARG A 475 6.66 -54.81 23.10
C ARG A 475 6.84 -55.81 21.95
N PRO A 476 7.59 -55.45 20.90
CA PRO A 476 8.36 -56.41 20.12
C PRO A 476 9.87 -56.41 20.50
N PRO A 477 10.60 -57.53 20.26
CA PRO A 477 11.96 -57.76 20.77
C PRO A 477 13.06 -57.09 19.91
N PRO A 478 14.31 -56.98 20.43
CA PRO A 478 15.37 -56.21 19.79
C PRO A 478 15.99 -56.97 18.61
N ARG A 479 16.09 -56.31 17.45
CA ARG A 479 16.88 -56.81 16.32
C ARG A 479 18.36 -56.45 16.47
N ARG A 480 19.17 -57.49 16.28
CA ARG A 480 20.63 -57.56 16.40
C ARG A 480 21.37 -56.61 15.45
N ARG A 481 22.37 -55.92 15.99
CA ARG A 481 23.55 -55.42 15.27
C ARG A 481 24.24 -56.57 14.54
N ARG A 482 24.52 -56.40 13.24
CA ARG A 482 25.61 -57.11 12.56
C ARG A 482 26.52 -56.09 11.89
N LEU A 483 27.78 -56.13 12.31
CA LEU A 483 28.94 -55.62 11.59
C LEU A 483 29.03 -56.25 10.21
N ARG A 484 29.43 -55.47 9.20
CA ARG A 484 30.40 -55.89 8.18
C ARG A 484 31.18 -54.69 7.66
N GLN A 485 32.49 -54.79 7.83
CA GLN A 485 33.57 -54.05 7.19
C GLN A 485 33.96 -54.74 5.86
N GLN A 486 34.57 -53.94 4.97
CA GLN A 486 35.42 -54.29 3.80
C GLN A 486 34.70 -54.95 2.61
N GLU A 487 34.95 -54.63 1.33
CA GLU A 487 36.15 -54.19 0.57
C GLU A 487 35.72 -53.13 -0.49
N SER A 488 36.40 -52.00 -0.73
CA SER A 488 37.62 -51.75 -1.52
C SER A 488 37.64 -52.34 -2.94
N GLU A 489 37.45 -51.50 -3.97
CA GLU A 489 38.43 -51.19 -5.05
C GLU A 489 37.78 -50.73 -6.38
N GLN A 490 38.53 -49.89 -7.10
CA GLN A 490 38.43 -49.56 -8.54
C GLN A 490 37.32 -48.61 -9.03
N HIS A 491 37.64 -47.32 -9.12
CA HIS A 491 38.10 -46.72 -10.38
C HIS A 491 38.57 -45.27 -10.17
N GLY A 492 39.86 -45.06 -10.45
CA GLY A 492 40.41 -43.73 -10.67
C GLY A 492 40.26 -43.32 -12.14
N GLY A 493 40.23 -42.01 -12.39
CA GLY A 493 40.61 -41.49 -13.70
C GLY A 493 40.03 -40.13 -14.07
N ARG A 494 40.93 -39.16 -14.20
CA ARG A 494 40.89 -37.94 -15.05
C ARG A 494 40.13 -36.71 -14.56
N LEU A 495 40.88 -35.88 -13.82
CA LEU A 495 40.91 -34.43 -14.02
C LEU A 495 42.21 -34.07 -14.76
N SER A 496 42.12 -33.43 -15.94
CA SER A 496 43.12 -32.46 -16.40
C SER A 496 42.66 -31.72 -17.67
N ARG A 497 42.66 -30.38 -17.57
CA ARG A 497 43.01 -29.36 -18.58
C ARG A 497 42.22 -29.25 -19.89
N GLN A 498 41.49 -28.14 -20.01
CA GLN A 498 41.52 -27.09 -21.06
C GLN A 498 40.24 -26.27 -20.86
N GLN A 499 40.24 -24.96 -20.68
CA GLN A 499 40.74 -23.94 -21.60
C GLN A 499 40.82 -22.60 -20.85
N GLN A 500 41.97 -21.97 -20.94
CA GLN A 500 42.10 -20.52 -20.80
C GLN A 500 42.79 -20.05 -22.08
N GLN A 501 42.26 -18.97 -22.65
CA GLN A 501 42.83 -18.04 -23.63
C GLN A 501 42.22 -17.96 -25.04
N GLN A 502 41.86 -16.71 -25.35
CA GLN A 502 41.82 -15.99 -26.63
C GLN A 502 40.50 -16.02 -27.42
N HIS A 503 39.59 -15.07 -27.12
CA HIS A 503 39.51 -13.78 -27.82
C HIS A 503 38.74 -12.73 -26.98
#